data_AF-A0A556R1K5-F1
#
_entry.id   AF-A0A556R1K5-F1
#
_cell.length_a   1.000
_cell.length_b   1.000
_cell.length_c   1.000
_cell.angle_alpha   90.00
_cell.angle_beta   90.00
_cell.angle_gamma   90.00
#
_symmetry.space_group_name_H-M   'P 1'
#
loop_
_entity.id
_entity.type
_entity.pdbx_description
1 polymer ?
#
loop_
_entity_poly.entity_id
_entity_poly.type
_entity_poly.pdbx_seq_one_letter_code
_entity_poly.pdbx_strand_id
1 'polypeptide(L)' 'MIFLVVLVAALVAFCGYTWAATGLVSVAALVCGALRLILKDRSPWKVRSVPFDAFISFGLGIGLLVTYTSIQLLL' A
#
# COMPACT_ATOMS: atom_id res chain seq x y z
N MET A 1 -8.49 -2.08 -9.58
CA MET A 1 -8.02 -3.02 -8.54
C MET A 1 -7.84 -2.34 -7.18
N ILE A 2 -7.00 -1.31 -7.06
CA ILE A 2 -6.69 -0.64 -5.77
C ILE A 2 -7.92 -0.07 -5.07
N PHE A 3 -8.84 0.56 -5.82
CA PHE A 3 -10.11 1.07 -5.27
C PHE A 3 -10.90 0.01 -4.49
N LEU A 4 -10.96 -1.22 -5.03
CA LEU A 4 -11.71 -2.32 -4.44
C LEU A 4 -11.04 -2.82 -3.16
N VAL A 5 -9.70 -2.85 -3.14
CA VAL A 5 -8.91 -3.20 -1.95
C VAL A 5 -9.12 -2.17 -0.83
N VAL A 6 -9.16 -0.88 -1.16
CA VAL A 6 -9.43 0.18 -0.17
C VAL A 6 -10.85 0.07 0.39
N LEU A 7 -11.83 -0.27 -0.44
CA LEU A 7 -13.22 -0.46 -0.02
C LEU A 7 -13.34 -1.65 0.95
N VAL A 8 -12.70 -2.78 0.63
CA VAL A 8 -12.63 -3.94 1.54
C VAL A 8 -11.90 -3.58 2.83
N ALA A 9 -10.77 -2.87 2.76
CA ALA A 9 -10.04 -2.43 3.94
C ALA A 9 -10.90 -1.54 4.85
N ALA A 10 -11.69 -0.63 4.28
CA ALA A 10 -12.60 0.23 5.04
C ALA A 10 -13.68 -0.58 5.75
N LEU A 11 -14.28 -1.58 5.09
CA LEU A 11 -15.26 -2.48 5.70
C LEU A 11 -14.64 -3.32 6.83
N VAL A 12 -13.43 -3.84 6.61
CA VAL A 12 -12.70 -4.63 7.62
C VAL A 12 -12.35 -3.77 8.85
N ALA A 13 -11.95 -2.51 8.63
CA ALA A 13 -11.73 -1.55 9.71
C ALA A 13 -13.02 -1.23 10.46
N PHE A 14 -14.14 -1.06 9.75
CA PHE A 14 -15.46 -0.83 10.35
C PHE A 14 -15.90 -1.98 11.27
N CYS A 15 -15.56 -3.22 10.92
CA CYS A 15 -15.81 -4.40 11.76
C CYS A 15 -14.86 -4.52 12.97
N GLY A 16 -13.97 -3.56 13.21
CA GLY A 16 -13.03 -3.54 14.34
C GLY A 16 -11.69 -4.25 14.07
N TYR A 17 -11.49 -4.82 12.88
CA TYR A 17 -10.23 -5.50 12.51
C TYR A 17 -9.22 -4.51 11.89
N THR A 18 -8.89 -3.45 12.62
CA THR A 18 -8.00 -2.37 12.17
C THR A 18 -6.58 -2.86 11.83
N TRP A 19 -6.11 -3.91 12.49
CA TRP A 19 -4.83 -4.57 12.18
C TRP A 19 -4.83 -5.17 10.76
N ALA A 20 -5.91 -5.87 10.40
CA ALA A 20 -6.04 -6.53 9.10
C ALA A 20 -6.27 -5.51 7.98
N ALA A 21 -7.05 -4.46 8.26
CA ALA A 21 -7.26 -3.36 7.32
C ALA A 21 -5.94 -2.63 6.99
N THR A 22 -5.14 -2.33 8.02
CA THR A 22 -3.83 -1.68 7.84
C THR A 22 -2.88 -2.58 7.05
N GLY A 23 -2.79 -3.86 7.42
CA GLY A 23 -1.97 -4.83 6.68
C GLY A 23 -2.39 -4.94 5.21
N LEU A 24 -3.69 -4.96 4.92
CA LEU A 24 -4.21 -5.04 3.56
C LEU A 24 -3.80 -3.84 2.71
N VAL A 25 -3.92 -2.62 3.24
CA VAL A 25 -3.51 -1.40 2.54
C VAL A 25 -2.00 -1.35 2.34
N SER A 26 -1.22 -1.72 3.36
CA SER A 26 0.24 -1.80 3.28
C SER A 26 0.69 -2.76 2.19
N VAL A 27 0.18 -3.99 2.18
CA VAL A 27 0.52 -5.00 1.17
C VAL A 27 0.13 -4.52 -0.22
N ALA A 28 -1.05 -3.93 -0.38
CA ALA A 28 -1.50 -3.39 -1.66
C ALA A 28 -0.56 -2.29 -2.19
N ALA A 29 -0.09 -1.40 -1.32
CA ALA A 29 0.86 -0.35 -1.68
C ALA A 29 2.21 -0.93 -2.11
N LEU A 30 2.75 -1.90 -1.38
CA LEU A 30 4.02 -2.58 -1.71
C LEU A 30 3.94 -3.32 -3.05
N VAL A 31 2.89 -4.11 -3.25
CA VAL A 31 2.66 -4.86 -4.49
C VAL A 31 2.49 -3.91 -5.67
N CYS A 32 1.75 -2.81 -5.49
CA CYS A 32 1.57 -1.82 -6.55
C CYS A 32 2.89 -1.11 -6.92
N GLY A 33 3.72 -0.78 -5.93
CA GLY A 33 5.06 -0.23 -6.15
C GLY A 33 5.97 -1.21 -6.90
N ALA A 34 5.95 -2.49 -6.52
CA ALA A 34 6.73 -3.54 -7.18
C ALA A 34 6.27 -3.78 -8.62
N LEU A 35 4.97 -3.89 -8.86
CA LEU A 35 4.41 -4.06 -10.21
C LEU A 35 4.77 -2.90 -11.13
N ARG A 36 4.78 -1.65 -10.63
CA ARG A 36 5.21 -0.48 -11.39
C ARG A 36 6.66 -0.56 -11.84
N LEU A 37 7.55 -1.13 -11.03
CA LEU A 37 8.96 -1.34 -11.40
C LEU A 37 9.12 -2.47 -12.42
N ILE A 38 8.44 -3.60 -12.20
CA ILE A 38 8.56 -4.81 -13.05
C ILE A 38 7.93 -4.57 -14.44
N LEU A 39 6.78 -3.91 -14.48
CA LEU A 39 6.02 -3.70 -15.72
C LEU A 39 6.36 -2.38 -16.42
N LYS A 40 7.34 -1.62 -15.93
CA LYS A 40 7.65 -0.29 -16.48
C LYS A 40 7.98 -0.33 -17.97
N ASP A 41 8.64 -1.40 -18.42
CA ASP A 41 9.14 -1.54 -19.80
C ASP A 41 8.02 -1.96 -20.77
N ARG A 42 6.87 -2.41 -20.25
CA ARG A 42 5.70 -2.85 -21.03
C ARG A 42 4.58 -1.81 -21.03
N SER A 43 4.76 -0.68 -20.32
CA SER A 43 3.76 0.38 -20.23
C SER A 43 3.65 1.16 -21.55
N PRO A 44 2.47 1.21 -22.19
CA PRO A 44 2.25 2.02 -23.40
C PRO A 44 2.35 3.53 -23.14
N TRP A 45 2.38 3.96 -21.87
CA TRP A 45 2.57 5.33 -21.46
C TRP A 45 3.99 5.53 -20.92
N LYS A 46 4.74 6.46 -21.51
CA LYS A 46 6.08 6.85 -21.06
C LYS A 46 5.96 7.73 -19.81
N VAL A 47 5.82 7.10 -18.66
CA VAL A 47 5.73 7.79 -17.36
C VAL A 47 7.14 8.18 -16.91
N ARG A 48 7.44 9.48 -16.82
CA ARG A 48 8.78 10.00 -16.51
C ARG A 48 9.25 9.68 -15.08
N SER A 49 8.33 9.37 -14.17
CA SER A 49 8.58 9.29 -12.72
C SER A 49 8.18 7.95 -12.09
N VAL A 50 8.23 6.83 -12.84
CA VAL A 50 8.00 5.47 -12.29
C VAL A 50 8.78 5.18 -10.99
N PRO A 51 10.10 5.47 -10.89
CA PRO A 51 10.84 5.21 -9.65
C PRO A 51 10.37 6.08 -8.47
N PHE A 52 9.92 7.32 -8.71
CA PHE A 52 9.36 8.18 -7.68
C PHE A 52 8.01 7.64 -7.17
N ASP A 53 7.14 7.23 -8.09
CA ASP A 53 5.84 6.63 -7.73
C ASP A 53 6.02 5.32 -6.95
N ALA A 54 7.02 4.52 -7.30
CA ALA A 54 7.39 3.33 -6.55
C ALA A 54 7.92 3.70 -5.15
N PHE A 55 8.79 4.70 -5.03
CA PHE A 55 9.32 5.18 -3.74
C PHE A 55 8.20 5.59 -2.79
N ILE A 56 7.23 6.39 -3.26
CA ILE A 56 6.07 6.79 -2.45
C ILE A 56 5.24 5.57 -2.02
N SER A 57 5.06 4.59 -2.91
CA SER A 57 4.28 3.39 -2.62
C SER A 57 4.96 2.52 -1.55
N PHE A 58 6.28 2.36 -1.63
CA PHE A 58 7.06 1.65 -0.61
C PHE A 58 7.09 2.41 0.72
N GLY A 59 7.29 3.74 0.67
CA GLY A 59 7.25 4.59 1.85
C GLY A 59 5.91 4.51 2.59
N LEU A 60 4.80 4.55 1.86
CA LEU A 60 3.46 4.38 2.43
C LEU A 60 3.27 2.98 3.03
N GLY A 61 3.62 1.93 2.28
CA GLY A 61 3.44 0.54 2.73
C GLY A 61 4.23 0.22 4.00
N ILE A 62 5.52 0.57 4.03
CA ILE A 62 6.40 0.38 5.20
C ILE A 62 5.98 1.30 6.34
N GLY A 63 5.73 2.58 6.04
CA GLY A 63 5.35 3.58 7.03
C GLY A 63 4.07 3.21 7.78
N LEU A 64 3.05 2.69 7.09
CA LEU A 64 1.81 2.19 7.72
C LEU A 64 2.07 1.02 8.68
N LEU A 65 2.94 0.07 8.31
CA LEU A 65 3.27 -1.06 9.20
C LEU A 65 4.02 -0.58 10.44
N VAL A 66 5.03 0.28 10.27
CA VAL A 66 5.84 0.83 11.37
C VAL A 66 5.00 1.67 12.31
N THR A 67 4.15 2.56 11.77
CA THR A 67 3.28 3.41 12.61
C THR A 67 2.27 2.60 13.39
N TYR A 68 1.61 1.62 12.75
CA TYR A 68 0.64 0.77 13.44
C TYR A 68 1.28 -0.09 14.53
N THR A 69 2.45 -0.69 14.24
CA THR A 69 3.21 -1.46 15.25
C THR A 69 3.70 -0.57 16.38
N SER A 70 4.14 0.66 16.11
CA SER A 70 4.50 1.62 17.16
C SER A 70 3.32 1.96 18.07
N ILE A 71 2.12 2.13 17.52
CA ILE A 71 0.91 2.38 18.32
C ILE A 71 0.57 1.16 19.19
N GLN A 72 0.65 -0.05 18.62
CA GLN A 72 0.42 -1.30 19.36
C GLN A 72 1.45 -1.55 20.47
N LEU A 73 2.69 -1.09 20.30
CA LEU A 73 3.73 -1.20 21.32
C LEU A 73 3.54 -0.22 22.49
N LEU A 74 2.94 0.94 22.21
CA LEU A 74 2.73 2.01 23.19
C LEU A 74 1.42 1.88 23.99
N LEU A 75 0.49 1.04 23.51
CA LEU A 75 -0.78 0.69 24.18
C LEU A 75 -0.60 -0.52 25.10
#